data_AF-A0A6L8TZH2-F1
#
_entry.id   AF-A0A6L8TZH2-F1
#
_cell.length_a   1.000
_cell.length_b   1.000
_cell.length_c   1.000
_cell.angle_alpha   90.00
_cell.angle_beta   90.00
_cell.angle_gamma   90.00
#
_symmetry.space_group_name_H-M   'P 1'
#
loop_
_entity.id
_entity.type
_entity.pdbx_description
1 polymer ?
#
loop_
_entity_poly.entity_id
_entity_poly.type
_entity_poly.pdbx_seq_one_letter_code
_entity_poly.pdbx_strand_id
1 'polypeptide(L)'
;MGIRHFILPPVKMEVDPSGGEWENLTNRFAGKILFRKKLYYLETGDLSVIDNIRNPWFYEELFVYALAFNDRNLLPALRKIASSEQSDDDVRNRASEIAGKIALWENADEMPQAKDTRADGFARAENARRTLAGSRYPQTTEILKLLKDNSPELKRLALFLIGKFRMTDMIQEVCECLNISGIEEDVYAVMRSLGPDVVRDIDRCYLKTAGNVNTSKVLLRLMSEIHRPDDMSFLIERLLSNSRPVKEMSLDILFSSGYILTKSERERLKPTITETFGTLAWMISMLAAMEDGKNEFLTHQLSREYERWKLYLLRILHLVYKGKVEEDGNNPIPELSSLIYGNTDRNTEWKKLLKKLRPWYPIELPSPAMLSEDIINCDYNVLGV
;
A
#
# COMPACT_ATOMS: atom_id res chain seq x y z
N MET A 1 45.45 12.81 -8.47
CA MET A 1 44.67 11.63 -8.94
C MET A 1 43.22 12.04 -8.88
N GLY A 2 42.50 11.99 -10.01
CA GLY A 2 41.09 12.41 -10.04
C GLY A 2 40.21 11.43 -9.27
N ILE A 3 39.27 11.96 -8.49
CA ILE A 3 38.21 11.17 -7.83
C ILE A 3 37.45 10.45 -8.95
N ARG A 4 37.47 9.11 -8.99
CA ARG A 4 36.60 8.40 -9.94
C ARG A 4 35.18 8.44 -9.39
N HIS A 5 34.24 8.74 -10.27
CA HIS A 5 32.83 8.76 -9.95
C HIS A 5 32.11 7.73 -10.83
N PHE A 6 31.21 6.96 -10.22
CA PHE A 6 30.27 6.13 -10.98
C PHE A 6 28.93 6.84 -11.08
N ILE A 7 28.44 7.01 -12.32
CA ILE A 7 27.12 7.56 -12.58
C ILE A 7 26.14 6.39 -12.62
N LEU A 8 25.18 6.39 -11.70
CA LEU A 8 24.18 5.34 -11.62
C LEU A 8 23.24 5.41 -12.83
N PRO A 9 22.73 4.26 -13.32
CA PRO A 9 21.70 4.27 -14.34
C PRO A 9 20.45 5.01 -13.84
N PRO A 10 19.66 5.60 -14.75
CA PRO A 10 18.43 6.27 -14.37
C PRO A 10 17.46 5.25 -13.77
N VAL A 11 16.86 5.61 -12.63
CA VAL A 11 15.76 4.82 -12.06
C VAL A 11 14.53 5.12 -12.89
N LYS A 12 14.07 4.13 -13.68
CA LYS A 12 12.71 4.20 -14.22
C LYS A 12 11.78 4.03 -13.03
N MET A 13 11.00 5.07 -12.74
CA MET A 13 9.87 4.94 -11.84
C MET A 13 8.84 4.06 -12.53
N GLU A 14 8.87 2.76 -12.24
CA GLU A 14 7.59 2.11 -12.03
C GLU A 14 7.07 2.72 -10.75
N VAL A 15 6.20 3.72 -10.91
CA VAL A 15 5.34 4.18 -9.82
C VAL A 15 4.58 2.94 -9.40
N ASP A 16 5.06 2.25 -8.35
CA ASP A 16 4.28 1.17 -7.77
C ASP A 16 2.95 1.81 -7.36
N PRO A 17 1.81 1.30 -7.84
CA PRO A 17 0.64 2.14 -8.04
C PRO A 17 0.01 2.41 -6.69
N SER A 18 0.24 3.61 -6.17
CA SER A 18 -0.59 4.21 -5.15
C SER A 18 -1.99 4.40 -5.73
N GLY A 19 -2.86 3.41 -5.54
CA GLY A 19 -4.30 3.48 -5.76
C GLY A 19 -4.80 3.48 -7.21
N GLY A 20 -4.00 3.93 -8.19
CA GLY A 20 -4.47 4.23 -9.56
C GLY A 20 -4.67 3.03 -10.50
N GLU A 21 -4.05 1.87 -10.26
CA GLU A 21 -4.21 0.73 -11.17
C GLU A 21 -5.60 0.08 -11.11
N TRP A 22 -6.28 0.14 -9.95
CA TRP A 22 -7.63 -0.42 -9.84
C TRP A 22 -8.63 0.28 -10.76
N GLU A 23 -8.41 1.56 -11.04
CA GLU A 23 -9.25 2.36 -11.94
C GLU A 23 -9.05 1.95 -13.42
N ASN A 24 -7.89 1.36 -13.76
CA ASN A 24 -7.55 0.88 -15.10
C ASN A 24 -7.95 -0.59 -15.33
N LEU A 25 -8.20 -1.36 -14.26
CA LEU A 25 -8.61 -2.75 -14.35
C LEU A 25 -10.13 -2.85 -14.50
N THR A 26 -10.59 -3.66 -15.46
CA THR A 26 -12.02 -3.80 -15.81
C THR A 26 -12.69 -5.06 -15.26
N ASN A 27 -11.95 -5.89 -14.52
CA ASN A 27 -12.50 -7.14 -14.00
C ASN A 27 -13.38 -6.93 -12.74
N ARG A 28 -14.21 -7.93 -12.44
CA ARG A 28 -15.16 -7.89 -11.31
C ARG A 28 -14.50 -7.71 -9.95
N PHE A 29 -13.38 -8.38 -9.73
CA PHE A 29 -12.65 -8.28 -8.46
C PHE A 29 -12.14 -6.85 -8.25
N ALA A 30 -11.55 -6.24 -9.28
CA ALA A 30 -11.10 -4.87 -9.25
C ALA A 30 -12.25 -3.88 -9.00
N GLY A 31 -13.41 -4.07 -9.62
CA GLY A 31 -14.59 -3.23 -9.39
C GLY A 31 -15.06 -3.25 -7.94
N LYS A 32 -15.07 -4.43 -7.31
CA LYS A 32 -15.44 -4.58 -5.89
C LYS A 32 -14.45 -3.90 -4.95
N ILE A 33 -13.15 -4.04 -5.21
CA ILE A 33 -12.11 -3.37 -4.43
C ILE A 33 -12.20 -1.85 -4.60
N LEU A 34 -12.42 -1.37 -5.84
CA LEU A 34 -12.59 0.04 -6.13
C LEU A 34 -13.81 0.62 -5.40
N PHE A 35 -14.94 -0.09 -5.40
CA PHE A 35 -16.13 0.31 -4.65
C PHE A 35 -15.83 0.50 -3.16
N ARG A 36 -15.21 -0.49 -2.52
CA ARG A 36 -14.83 -0.41 -1.09
C ARG A 36 -13.93 0.79 -0.79
N LYS A 37 -12.97 1.09 -1.66
CA LYS A 37 -12.06 2.23 -1.49
C LYS A 37 -12.75 3.59 -1.59
N LYS A 38 -13.83 3.69 -2.37
CA LYS A 38 -14.55 4.95 -2.59
C LYS A 38 -15.78 5.11 -1.69
N LEU A 39 -16.25 4.04 -1.05
CA LEU A 39 -17.50 4.01 -0.28
C LEU A 39 -17.59 5.13 0.76
N TYR A 40 -16.54 5.34 1.56
CA TYR A 40 -16.47 6.42 2.53
C TYR A 40 -16.75 7.80 1.92
N TYR A 41 -16.10 8.11 0.79
CA TYR A 41 -16.25 9.40 0.10
C TYR A 41 -17.67 9.56 -0.45
N LEU A 42 -18.25 8.49 -1.00
CA LEU A 42 -19.61 8.48 -1.51
C LEU A 42 -20.64 8.75 -0.40
N GLU A 43 -20.55 8.07 0.74
CA GLU A 43 -21.50 8.22 1.84
C GLU A 43 -21.30 9.55 2.62
N THR A 44 -20.10 10.12 2.60
CA THR A 44 -19.84 11.44 3.23
C THR A 44 -20.07 12.62 2.29
N GLY A 45 -20.33 12.37 1.00
CA GLY A 45 -20.78 13.37 0.03
C GLY A 45 -19.70 13.93 -0.90
N ASP A 46 -18.48 13.37 -0.91
CA ASP A 46 -17.47 13.67 -1.92
C ASP A 46 -17.74 12.88 -3.20
N LEU A 47 -18.48 13.51 -4.12
CA LEU A 47 -18.88 12.90 -5.39
C LEU A 47 -17.83 13.01 -6.49
N SER A 48 -16.71 13.70 -6.26
CA SER A 48 -15.63 13.85 -7.26
C SER A 48 -15.01 12.50 -7.63
N VAL A 49 -15.09 11.53 -6.71
CA VAL A 49 -14.55 10.19 -6.89
C VAL A 49 -15.20 9.39 -8.02
N ILE A 50 -16.39 9.78 -8.48
CA ILE A 50 -17.16 9.07 -9.52
C ILE A 50 -16.67 9.45 -10.93
N ASP A 51 -16.15 10.66 -11.11
CA ASP A 51 -15.93 11.24 -12.44
C ASP A 51 -14.91 10.48 -13.29
N ASN A 52 -14.00 9.73 -12.66
CA ASN A 52 -12.94 8.99 -13.35
C ASN A 52 -13.20 7.48 -13.43
N ILE A 53 -14.37 6.98 -13.00
CA ILE A 53 -14.61 5.54 -12.87
C ILE A 53 -15.15 4.96 -14.17
N ARG A 54 -14.34 4.09 -14.80
CA ARG A 54 -14.68 3.38 -16.04
C ARG A 54 -15.10 1.92 -15.84
N ASN A 55 -14.86 1.35 -14.66
CA ASN A 55 -15.13 -0.07 -14.43
C ASN A 55 -16.64 -0.30 -14.21
N PRO A 56 -17.33 -1.10 -15.05
CA PRO A 56 -18.78 -1.33 -14.91
C PRO A 56 -19.14 -2.09 -13.61
N TRP A 57 -18.27 -2.96 -13.12
CA TRP A 57 -18.50 -3.74 -11.90
C TRP A 57 -18.49 -2.90 -10.64
N PHE A 58 -17.89 -1.70 -10.67
CA PHE A 58 -18.02 -0.73 -9.59
C PHE A 58 -19.48 -0.32 -9.40
N TYR A 59 -20.16 0.04 -10.49
CA TYR A 59 -21.55 0.47 -10.46
C TYR A 59 -22.49 -0.66 -10.03
N GLU A 60 -22.22 -1.88 -10.49
CA GLU A 60 -22.96 -3.06 -10.03
C GLU A 60 -22.86 -3.26 -8.51
N GLU A 61 -21.66 -3.20 -7.95
CA GLU A 61 -21.47 -3.36 -6.49
C GLU A 61 -22.09 -2.18 -5.72
N LEU A 62 -22.00 -0.95 -6.24
CA LEU A 62 -22.69 0.22 -5.68
C LEU A 62 -24.22 0.00 -5.65
N PHE A 63 -24.81 -0.48 -6.73
CA PHE A 63 -26.24 -0.72 -6.84
C PHE A 63 -26.71 -1.83 -5.91
N VAL A 64 -25.98 -2.94 -5.87
CA VAL A 64 -26.27 -4.05 -4.95
C VAL A 64 -26.19 -3.58 -3.51
N TYR A 65 -25.16 -2.83 -3.15
CA TYR A 65 -24.98 -2.30 -1.79
C TYR A 65 -26.10 -1.30 -1.42
N ALA A 66 -26.36 -0.31 -2.29
CA ALA A 66 -27.36 0.72 -2.04
C ALA A 66 -28.76 0.12 -1.84
N LEU A 67 -29.13 -0.90 -2.63
CA LEU A 67 -30.39 -1.62 -2.47
C LEU A 67 -30.43 -2.50 -1.22
N ALA A 68 -29.35 -3.23 -0.93
CA ALA A 68 -29.30 -4.16 0.20
C ALA A 68 -29.43 -3.44 1.55
N PHE A 69 -28.85 -2.25 1.66
CA PHE A 69 -28.84 -1.46 2.89
C PHE A 69 -29.83 -0.29 2.90
N ASN A 70 -30.51 -0.04 1.77
CA ASN A 70 -31.38 1.10 1.57
C ASN A 70 -30.69 2.43 1.98
N ASP A 71 -29.43 2.59 1.59
CA ASP A 71 -28.59 3.64 2.13
C ASP A 71 -28.88 5.01 1.49
N ARG A 72 -29.55 5.87 2.26
CA ARG A 72 -29.86 7.25 1.88
C ARG A 72 -28.62 8.10 1.56
N ASN A 73 -27.48 7.81 2.17
CA ASN A 73 -26.26 8.60 1.98
C ASN A 73 -25.70 8.46 0.56
N LEU A 74 -26.10 7.41 -0.16
CA LEU A 74 -25.72 7.18 -1.55
C LEU A 74 -26.65 7.85 -2.56
N LEU A 75 -27.78 8.45 -2.14
CA LEU A 75 -28.69 9.17 -3.04
C LEU A 75 -28.01 10.27 -3.87
N PRO A 76 -27.14 11.13 -3.30
CA PRO A 76 -26.41 12.13 -4.09
C PRO A 76 -25.52 11.49 -5.16
N ALA A 77 -24.84 10.39 -4.84
CA ALA A 77 -24.00 9.66 -5.78
C ALA A 77 -24.83 9.04 -6.92
N LEU A 78 -25.93 8.35 -6.59
CA LEU A 78 -26.83 7.75 -7.58
C LEU A 78 -27.45 8.81 -8.50
N ARG A 79 -27.85 9.97 -7.97
CA ARG A 79 -28.38 11.09 -8.78
C ARG A 79 -27.31 11.68 -9.71
N LYS A 80 -26.05 11.76 -9.26
CA LYS A 80 -24.94 12.21 -10.11
C LYS A 80 -24.69 11.21 -11.24
N ILE A 81 -24.71 9.91 -10.96
CA ILE A 81 -24.55 8.87 -11.98
C ILE A 81 -25.70 8.91 -12.99
N ALA A 82 -26.94 9.03 -12.52
CA ALA A 82 -28.12 9.12 -13.39
C ALA A 82 -28.11 10.34 -14.32
N SER A 83 -27.49 11.45 -13.89
CA SER A 83 -27.36 12.69 -14.68
C SER A 83 -26.05 12.81 -15.47
N SER A 84 -25.12 11.86 -15.32
CA SER A 84 -23.84 11.86 -16.03
C SER A 84 -24.05 11.56 -17.52
N GLU A 85 -23.51 12.40 -18.41
CA GLU A 85 -23.51 12.11 -19.85
C GLU A 85 -22.42 11.11 -20.26
N GLN A 86 -21.46 10.84 -19.37
CA GLN A 86 -20.33 9.95 -19.62
C GLN A 86 -20.63 8.49 -19.27
N SER A 87 -21.73 8.23 -18.56
CA SER A 87 -22.14 6.90 -18.12
C SER A 87 -23.05 6.23 -19.16
N ASP A 88 -22.96 4.91 -19.27
CA ASP A 88 -23.80 4.11 -20.16
C ASP A 88 -25.29 4.23 -19.80
N ASP A 89 -26.17 4.16 -20.80
CA ASP A 89 -27.62 4.32 -20.66
C ASP A 89 -28.21 3.34 -19.64
N ASP A 90 -27.74 2.10 -19.64
CA ASP A 90 -28.16 1.08 -18.67
C ASP A 90 -27.79 1.48 -17.24
N VAL A 91 -26.55 1.95 -17.03
CA VAL A 91 -26.06 2.42 -15.72
C VAL A 91 -26.86 3.63 -15.24
N ARG A 92 -27.20 4.57 -16.14
CA ARG A 92 -28.00 5.76 -15.81
C ARG A 92 -29.42 5.40 -15.40
N ASN A 93 -30.06 4.55 -16.19
CA ASN A 93 -31.43 4.10 -15.92
C ASN A 93 -31.51 3.35 -14.59
N ARG A 94 -30.57 2.44 -14.34
CA ARG A 94 -30.52 1.65 -13.11
C ARG A 94 -30.19 2.50 -11.88
N ALA A 95 -29.29 3.47 -12.00
CA ALA A 95 -29.03 4.43 -10.94
C ALA A 95 -30.28 5.25 -10.58
N SER A 96 -31.04 5.70 -11.60
CA SER A 96 -32.30 6.43 -11.39
C SER A 96 -33.37 5.56 -10.74
N GLU A 97 -33.52 4.30 -11.17
CA GLU A 97 -34.47 3.36 -10.58
C GLU A 97 -34.17 3.12 -9.09
N ILE A 98 -32.92 2.86 -8.75
CA ILE A 98 -32.48 2.59 -7.37
C ILE A 98 -32.64 3.84 -6.50
N ALA A 99 -32.26 5.02 -7.02
CA ALA A 99 -32.48 6.27 -6.30
C ALA A 99 -33.97 6.51 -6.02
N GLY A 100 -34.85 6.19 -6.98
CA GLY A 100 -36.30 6.24 -6.79
C GLY A 100 -36.78 5.28 -5.70
N LYS A 101 -36.30 4.04 -5.70
CA LYS A 101 -36.63 3.05 -4.65
C LYS A 101 -36.21 3.54 -3.26
N ILE A 102 -34.98 4.01 -3.09
CA ILE A 102 -34.48 4.48 -1.80
C ILE A 102 -35.26 5.71 -1.31
N ALA A 103 -35.54 6.67 -2.21
CA ALA A 103 -36.31 7.86 -1.87
C ALA A 103 -37.77 7.56 -1.47
N LEU A 104 -38.40 6.54 -2.07
CA LEU A 104 -39.74 6.09 -1.65
C LEU A 104 -39.74 5.54 -0.22
N TRP A 105 -38.67 4.85 0.18
CA TRP A 105 -38.55 4.30 1.52
C TRP A 105 -38.29 5.40 2.56
N GLU A 106 -37.51 6.44 2.23
CA GLU A 106 -37.34 7.59 3.13
C GLU A 106 -38.68 8.25 3.49
N ASN A 107 -39.61 8.33 2.54
CA ASN A 107 -40.92 8.92 2.75
C ASN A 107 -41.90 7.99 3.50
N ALA A 108 -41.66 6.67 3.47
CA ALA A 108 -42.52 5.68 4.15
C ALA A 108 -42.16 5.49 5.63
N ASP A 109 -40.93 5.84 6.03
CA ASP A 109 -40.34 5.58 7.35
C ASP A 109 -40.76 6.61 8.44
N GLU A 110 -41.76 7.46 8.16
CA GLU A 110 -42.42 8.32 9.17
C GLU A 110 -43.37 7.53 10.12
N MET A 111 -43.49 6.20 10.00
CA MET A 111 -44.28 5.36 10.91
C MET A 111 -43.41 4.55 11.90
N PRO A 112 -43.84 4.38 13.17
CA PRO A 112 -43.00 3.88 14.25
C PRO A 112 -42.80 2.36 14.19
N GLN A 113 -41.54 1.89 14.23
CA GLN A 113 -41.21 0.45 14.23
C GLN A 113 -41.16 -0.18 15.63
N ALA A 114 -41.65 -1.42 15.69
CA ALA A 114 -41.76 -2.28 16.85
C ALA A 114 -40.42 -2.95 17.26
N LYS A 115 -40.30 -3.25 18.56
CA LYS A 115 -39.13 -3.84 19.22
C LYS A 115 -38.97 -5.33 18.86
N ASP A 116 -37.89 -5.64 18.14
CA ASP A 116 -37.36 -6.99 18.00
C ASP A 116 -35.82 -6.93 18.00
N THR A 117 -35.10 -7.92 18.52
CA THR A 117 -33.64 -7.80 18.75
C THR A 117 -32.82 -7.81 17.45
N ARG A 118 -33.36 -8.37 16.35
CA ARG A 118 -32.83 -8.16 14.98
C ARG A 118 -33.21 -6.78 14.43
N ALA A 119 -34.36 -6.26 14.83
CA ALA A 119 -34.76 -4.89 14.54
C ALA A 119 -33.88 -3.88 15.29
N ASP A 120 -33.27 -4.24 16.43
CA ASP A 120 -32.33 -3.37 17.14
C ASP A 120 -31.05 -3.08 16.34
N GLY A 121 -30.41 -4.12 15.76
CA GLY A 121 -29.22 -3.93 14.93
C GLY A 121 -29.51 -3.12 13.66
N PHE A 122 -30.65 -3.37 13.01
CA PHE A 122 -31.09 -2.63 11.84
C PHE A 122 -31.47 -1.18 12.20
N ALA A 123 -32.21 -0.96 13.29
CA ALA A 123 -32.58 0.37 13.77
C ALA A 123 -31.35 1.19 14.21
N ARG A 124 -30.33 0.54 14.81
CA ARG A 124 -29.06 1.19 15.14
C ARG A 124 -28.30 1.59 13.88
N ALA A 125 -28.24 0.72 12.86
CA ALA A 125 -27.64 1.07 11.57
C ALA A 125 -28.38 2.23 10.91
N GLU A 126 -29.71 2.21 10.92
CA GLU A 126 -30.55 3.25 10.33
C GLU A 126 -30.39 4.59 11.05
N ASN A 127 -30.35 4.60 12.38
CA ASN A 127 -30.08 5.81 13.15
C ASN A 127 -28.67 6.36 12.88
N ALA A 128 -27.67 5.49 12.76
CA ALA A 128 -26.32 5.88 12.37
C ALA A 128 -26.30 6.49 10.96
N ARG A 129 -27.01 5.91 9.98
CA ARG A 129 -27.16 6.48 8.63
C ARG A 129 -27.87 7.81 8.62
N ARG A 130 -28.93 7.99 9.42
CA ARG A 130 -29.61 9.28 9.57
C ARG A 130 -28.69 10.35 10.17
N THR A 131 -27.88 9.95 11.14
CA THR A 131 -26.86 10.84 11.73
C THR A 131 -25.76 11.18 10.71
N LEU A 132 -25.34 10.18 9.92
CA LEU A 132 -24.36 10.35 8.85
C LEU A 132 -24.90 11.23 7.72
N ALA A 133 -26.20 11.21 7.42
CA ALA A 133 -26.82 12.12 6.45
C ALA A 133 -26.93 13.55 7.02
N GLY A 134 -27.25 13.65 8.31
CA GLY A 134 -27.46 14.91 9.00
C GLY A 134 -26.19 15.71 9.28
N SER A 135 -26.38 16.91 9.81
CA SER A 135 -25.31 17.81 10.28
C SER A 135 -25.12 17.78 11.79
N ARG A 136 -25.91 16.96 12.50
CA ARG A 136 -25.86 16.88 13.97
C ARG A 136 -24.61 16.12 14.41
N TYR A 137 -23.84 16.74 15.28
CA TYR A 137 -22.66 16.11 15.86
C TYR A 137 -23.07 14.90 16.74
N PRO A 138 -22.55 13.69 16.47
CA PRO A 138 -22.87 12.48 17.22
C PRO A 138 -22.24 12.49 18.63
N GLN A 139 -22.83 11.76 19.57
CA GLN A 139 -22.21 11.58 20.89
C GLN A 139 -21.11 10.50 20.82
N THR A 140 -19.92 10.79 21.37
CA THR A 140 -18.80 9.84 21.43
C THR A 140 -19.19 8.48 22.02
N THR A 141 -20.08 8.48 23.03
CA THR A 141 -20.57 7.24 23.67
C THR A 141 -21.41 6.37 22.73
N GLU A 142 -22.15 6.96 21.79
CA GLU A 142 -22.92 6.24 20.78
C GLU A 142 -21.99 5.59 19.75
N ILE A 143 -20.96 6.31 19.30
CA ILE A 143 -19.97 5.80 18.35
C ILE A 143 -19.18 4.65 18.97
N LEU A 144 -18.75 4.79 20.23
CA LEU A 144 -18.05 3.72 20.94
C LEU A 144 -18.92 2.45 21.10
N LYS A 145 -20.24 2.60 21.25
CA LYS A 145 -21.15 1.44 21.25
C LYS A 145 -21.21 0.75 19.88
N LEU A 146 -21.21 1.53 18.79
CA LEU A 146 -21.20 1.00 17.43
C LEU A 146 -19.88 0.27 17.10
N LEU A 147 -18.73 0.84 17.49
CA LEU A 147 -17.41 0.23 17.29
C LEU A 147 -17.22 -1.09 18.05
N LYS A 148 -17.87 -1.22 19.22
CA LYS A 148 -17.83 -2.44 20.05
C LYS A 148 -18.77 -3.55 19.57
N ASP A 149 -19.65 -3.28 18.61
CA ASP A 149 -20.56 -4.30 18.08
C ASP A 149 -19.80 -5.36 17.27
N ASN A 150 -20.40 -6.53 17.03
CA ASN A 150 -19.80 -7.57 16.19
C ASN A 150 -20.09 -7.36 14.70
N SER A 151 -21.10 -6.54 14.37
CA SER A 151 -21.47 -6.25 12.98
C SER A 151 -20.40 -5.39 12.30
N PRO A 152 -19.82 -5.85 11.17
CA PRO A 152 -18.85 -5.05 10.41
C PRO A 152 -19.48 -3.78 9.84
N GLU A 153 -20.79 -3.83 9.55
CA GLU A 153 -21.54 -2.68 9.03
C GLU A 153 -21.68 -1.57 10.09
N LEU A 154 -21.97 -1.92 11.34
CA LEU A 154 -22.08 -0.92 12.41
C LEU A 154 -20.72 -0.28 12.71
N LYS A 155 -19.63 -1.07 12.65
CA LYS A 155 -18.27 -0.53 12.76
C LYS A 155 -17.94 0.43 11.62
N ARG A 156 -18.29 0.06 10.37
CA ARG A 156 -18.12 0.94 9.20
C ARG A 156 -18.83 2.28 9.39
N LEU A 157 -20.12 2.24 9.74
CA LEU A 157 -20.90 3.45 9.97
C LEU A 157 -20.30 4.31 11.09
N ALA A 158 -19.78 3.70 12.15
CA ALA A 158 -19.09 4.41 13.22
C ALA A 158 -17.80 5.11 12.72
N LEU A 159 -17.00 4.41 11.92
CA LEU A 159 -15.79 4.98 11.31
C LEU A 159 -16.14 6.16 10.39
N PHE A 160 -17.21 6.04 9.60
CA PHE A 160 -17.63 7.09 8.69
C PHE A 160 -18.15 8.33 9.43
N LEU A 161 -18.85 8.14 10.56
CA LEU A 161 -19.23 9.24 11.46
C LEU A 161 -17.99 9.95 12.00
N ILE A 162 -16.98 9.20 12.47
CA ILE A 162 -15.71 9.78 12.96
C ILE A 162 -15.03 10.63 11.88
N GLY A 163 -14.94 10.10 10.66
CA GLY A 163 -14.36 10.81 9.51
C GLY A 163 -15.13 12.07 9.12
N LYS A 164 -16.46 11.94 8.91
CA LYS A 164 -17.33 13.05 8.51
C LYS A 164 -17.27 14.22 9.48
N PHE A 165 -17.37 13.93 10.78
CA PHE A 165 -17.40 14.95 11.84
C PHE A 165 -16.01 15.33 12.36
N ARG A 166 -14.94 14.77 11.78
CA ARG A 166 -13.54 15.03 12.15
C ARG A 166 -13.26 14.85 13.65
N MET A 167 -13.70 13.72 14.21
CA MET A 167 -13.54 13.41 15.64
C MET A 167 -12.12 12.94 15.97
N THR A 168 -11.20 13.90 16.11
CA THR A 168 -9.76 13.62 16.33
C THR A 168 -9.46 12.96 17.68
N ASP A 169 -10.37 13.07 18.65
CA ASP A 169 -10.29 12.37 19.93
C ASP A 169 -10.46 10.85 19.80
N MET A 170 -11.03 10.36 18.70
CA MET A 170 -11.32 8.94 18.46
C MET A 170 -10.31 8.24 17.53
N ILE A 171 -9.20 8.89 17.19
CA ILE A 171 -8.21 8.34 16.23
C ILE A 171 -7.62 7.02 16.74
N GLN A 172 -7.43 6.88 18.06
CA GLN A 172 -6.88 5.66 18.63
C GLN A 172 -7.81 4.45 18.40
N GLU A 173 -9.12 4.63 18.52
CA GLU A 173 -10.13 3.60 18.25
C GLU A 173 -10.21 3.26 16.76
N VAL A 174 -10.05 4.26 15.88
CA VAL A 174 -9.96 4.06 14.43
C VAL A 174 -8.73 3.20 14.09
N CYS A 175 -7.57 3.50 14.69
CA CYS A 175 -6.34 2.71 14.56
C CYS A 175 -6.52 1.24 14.96
N GLU A 176 -7.27 0.96 16.02
CA GLU A 176 -7.51 -0.42 16.47
C GLU A 176 -8.35 -1.24 15.47
N CYS A 177 -9.15 -0.56 14.65
CA CYS A 177 -9.96 -1.20 13.62
C CYS A 177 -9.15 -1.68 12.40
N LEU A 178 -7.89 -1.25 12.23
CA LEU A 178 -7.02 -1.72 11.13
C LEU A 178 -6.77 -3.24 11.15
N ASN A 179 -6.93 -3.87 12.31
CA ASN A 179 -6.74 -5.32 12.44
C ASN A 179 -8.02 -6.13 12.17
N ILE A 180 -9.13 -5.46 11.81
CA ILE A 180 -10.42 -6.11 11.55
C ILE A 180 -10.58 -6.36 10.06
N SER A 181 -10.76 -7.64 9.70
CA SER A 181 -10.90 -8.04 8.30
C SER A 181 -12.19 -7.49 7.66
N GLY A 182 -12.04 -6.86 6.49
CA GLY A 182 -13.12 -6.30 5.68
C GLY A 182 -13.45 -4.83 5.94
N ILE A 183 -12.72 -4.16 6.85
CA ILE A 183 -12.93 -2.74 7.23
C ILE A 183 -11.62 -1.93 7.06
N GLU A 184 -10.52 -2.57 6.67
CA GLU A 184 -9.20 -1.94 6.59
C GLU A 184 -9.18 -0.75 5.60
N GLU A 185 -9.87 -0.88 4.46
CA GLU A 185 -10.00 0.18 3.46
C GLU A 185 -10.89 1.34 3.95
N ASP A 186 -11.92 1.03 4.75
CA ASP A 186 -12.79 2.03 5.38
C ASP A 186 -11.98 2.87 6.39
N VAL A 187 -11.17 2.20 7.22
CA VAL A 187 -10.25 2.86 8.17
C VAL A 187 -9.24 3.72 7.43
N TYR A 188 -8.64 3.19 6.36
CA TYR A 188 -7.68 3.91 5.53
C TYR A 188 -8.29 5.20 4.95
N ALA A 189 -9.49 5.13 4.37
CA ALA A 189 -10.17 6.29 3.79
C ALA A 189 -10.50 7.35 4.86
N VAL A 190 -10.97 6.92 6.04
CA VAL A 190 -11.25 7.81 7.16
C VAL A 190 -9.98 8.51 7.65
N MET A 191 -8.90 7.76 7.91
CA MET A 191 -7.63 8.34 8.34
C MET A 191 -7.08 9.35 7.32
N ARG A 192 -7.15 9.01 6.03
CA ARG A 192 -6.73 9.92 4.95
C ARG A 192 -7.54 11.21 4.94
N SER A 193 -8.84 11.15 5.20
CA SER A 193 -9.71 12.33 5.23
C SER A 193 -9.47 13.26 6.42
N LEU A 194 -8.95 12.73 7.53
CA LEU A 194 -8.53 13.50 8.71
C LEU A 194 -7.18 14.22 8.47
N GLY A 195 -6.38 13.75 7.51
CA GLY A 195 -5.17 14.43 7.07
C GLY A 195 -4.11 14.52 8.17
N PRO A 196 -3.41 15.66 8.35
CA PRO A 196 -2.25 15.75 9.23
C PRO A 196 -2.57 15.54 10.73
N ASP A 197 -3.85 15.62 11.13
CA ASP A 197 -4.27 15.44 12.52
C ASP A 197 -4.03 14.01 13.04
N VAL A 198 -3.88 13.02 12.16
CA VAL A 198 -3.66 11.60 12.53
C VAL A 198 -2.20 11.19 12.63
N VAL A 199 -1.24 12.04 12.26
CA VAL A 199 0.19 11.70 12.13
C VAL A 199 0.75 11.03 13.40
N ARG A 200 0.61 11.71 14.56
CA ARG A 200 1.17 11.24 15.83
C ARG A 200 0.57 9.89 16.27
N ASP A 201 -0.72 9.69 16.00
CA ASP A 201 -1.43 8.49 16.42
C ASP A 201 -1.18 7.32 15.45
N ILE A 202 -0.92 7.61 14.17
CA ILE A 202 -0.40 6.65 13.18
C ILE A 202 0.99 6.15 13.61
N ASP A 203 1.91 7.03 14.02
CA ASP A 203 3.24 6.64 14.52
C ASP A 203 3.12 5.69 15.71
N ARG A 204 2.28 6.03 16.68
CA ARG A 204 2.02 5.20 17.86
C ARG A 204 1.40 3.86 17.50
N CYS A 205 0.43 3.85 16.57
CA CYS A 205 -0.21 2.63 16.09
C CYS A 205 0.79 1.72 15.38
N TYR A 206 1.67 2.29 14.57
CA TYR A 206 2.71 1.56 13.86
C TYR A 206 3.64 0.83 14.82
N LEU A 207 4.10 1.51 15.87
CA LEU A 207 4.94 0.89 16.91
C LEU A 207 4.21 -0.24 17.65
N LYS A 208 2.91 -0.07 17.93
CA LYS A 208 2.08 -1.10 18.60
C LYS A 208 1.83 -2.33 17.69
N THR A 209 1.80 -2.14 16.37
CA THR A 209 1.42 -3.16 15.39
C THR A 209 2.57 -3.65 14.51
N ALA A 210 3.82 -3.34 14.88
CA ALA A 210 5.02 -3.66 14.09
C ALA A 210 5.21 -5.15 13.73
N GLY A 211 4.55 -6.07 14.46
CA GLY A 211 4.52 -7.51 14.14
C GLY A 211 3.52 -7.92 13.05
N ASN A 212 2.56 -7.05 12.70
CA ASN A 212 1.57 -7.31 11.65
C ASN A 212 1.98 -6.60 10.35
N VAL A 213 2.53 -7.37 9.39
CA VAL A 213 3.03 -6.86 8.12
C VAL A 213 1.93 -6.18 7.29
N ASN A 214 0.68 -6.67 7.33
CA ASN A 214 -0.42 -6.08 6.57
C ASN A 214 -0.81 -4.71 7.14
N THR A 215 -1.00 -4.61 8.45
CA THR A 215 -1.27 -3.34 9.13
C THR A 215 -0.12 -2.36 8.93
N SER A 216 1.12 -2.84 9.03
CA SER A 216 2.33 -2.04 8.78
C SER A 216 2.34 -1.45 7.37
N LYS A 217 1.97 -2.23 6.34
CA LYS A 217 1.87 -1.74 4.97
C LYS A 217 0.80 -0.64 4.81
N VAL A 218 -0.37 -0.82 5.41
CA VAL A 218 -1.45 0.17 5.36
C VAL A 218 -1.02 1.47 6.04
N LEU A 219 -0.40 1.38 7.22
CA LEU A 219 0.10 2.54 7.96
C LEU A 219 1.23 3.26 7.21
N LEU A 220 2.18 2.53 6.62
CA LEU A 220 3.24 3.14 5.79
C LEU A 220 2.66 3.89 4.59
N ARG A 221 1.64 3.32 3.92
CA ARG A 221 0.94 4.03 2.84
C ARG A 221 0.25 5.30 3.32
N LEU A 222 -0.46 5.25 4.45
CA LEU A 222 -1.06 6.46 5.05
C LEU A 222 0.00 7.49 5.40
N MET A 223 1.12 7.07 5.98
CA MET A 223 2.23 7.95 6.31
C MET A 223 2.74 8.67 5.06
N SER A 224 2.93 7.93 3.95
CA SER A 224 3.41 8.49 2.69
C SER A 224 2.51 9.57 2.08
N GLU A 225 1.19 9.47 2.29
CA GLU A 225 0.21 10.42 1.73
C GLU A 225 -0.07 11.60 2.66
N ILE A 226 0.11 11.43 3.97
CA ILE A 226 -0.28 12.42 4.99
C ILE A 226 0.92 13.21 5.51
N HIS A 227 2.08 12.56 5.69
CA HIS A 227 3.24 13.21 6.28
C HIS A 227 3.89 14.17 5.28
N ARG A 228 4.49 15.24 5.81
CA ARG A 228 5.41 16.06 5.04
C ARG A 228 6.70 15.28 4.78
N PRO A 229 7.40 15.54 3.67
CA PRO A 229 8.69 14.90 3.39
C PRO A 229 9.66 15.01 4.57
N ASP A 230 9.71 16.17 5.23
CA ASP A 230 10.64 16.43 6.34
C ASP A 230 10.39 15.56 7.59
N ASP A 231 9.19 14.99 7.74
CA ASP A 231 8.81 14.16 8.89
C ASP A 231 9.03 12.65 8.65
N MET A 232 9.66 12.28 7.53
CA MET A 232 9.84 10.88 7.11
C MET A 232 11.08 10.19 7.69
N SER A 233 11.84 10.84 8.57
CA SER A 233 13.10 10.32 9.14
C SER A 233 12.96 8.94 9.81
N PHE A 234 11.79 8.63 10.39
CA PHE A 234 11.55 7.33 11.03
C PHE A 234 11.57 6.16 10.04
N LEU A 235 11.30 6.41 8.74
CA LEU A 235 11.37 5.38 7.69
C LEU A 235 12.80 4.88 7.47
N ILE A 236 13.82 5.65 7.86
CA ILE A 236 15.21 5.20 7.81
C ILE A 236 15.43 3.99 8.72
N GLU A 237 14.82 3.96 9.91
CA GLU A 237 14.84 2.80 10.79
C GLU A 237 14.10 1.59 10.20
N ARG A 238 13.23 1.81 9.22
CA ARG A 238 12.46 0.74 8.56
C ARG A 238 13.23 0.10 7.42
N LEU A 239 14.13 0.84 6.77
CA LEU A 239 15.10 0.29 5.83
C LEU A 239 16.04 -0.74 6.49
N LEU A 240 16.20 -0.66 7.82
CA LEU A 240 16.98 -1.58 8.63
C LEU A 240 16.18 -2.79 9.15
N SER A 241 14.87 -2.87 8.89
CA SER A 241 14.01 -3.97 9.36
C SER A 241 14.28 -5.28 8.62
N ASN A 242 14.20 -6.45 9.26
CA ASN A 242 14.38 -7.73 8.55
C ASN A 242 13.27 -8.05 7.53
N SER A 243 12.11 -7.40 7.65
CA SER A 243 11.00 -7.64 6.74
C SER A 243 11.24 -6.96 5.37
N ARG A 244 11.46 -7.78 4.33
CA ARG A 244 11.66 -7.27 2.96
C ARG A 244 10.54 -6.35 2.48
N PRO A 245 9.24 -6.70 2.62
CA PRO A 245 8.16 -5.82 2.20
C PRO A 245 8.15 -4.46 2.90
N VAL A 246 8.62 -4.39 4.15
CA VAL A 246 8.74 -3.13 4.90
C VAL A 246 9.91 -2.30 4.37
N LYS A 247 11.07 -2.93 4.11
CA LYS A 247 12.24 -2.24 3.50
C LYS A 247 11.87 -1.61 2.16
N GLU A 248 11.31 -2.41 1.26
CA GLU A 248 10.95 -1.98 -0.10
C GLU A 248 9.93 -0.84 -0.08
N MET A 249 8.84 -0.99 0.69
CA MET A 249 7.82 0.06 0.78
C MET A 249 8.36 1.35 1.40
N SER A 250 9.19 1.26 2.44
CA SER A 250 9.79 2.44 3.07
C SER A 250 10.72 3.17 2.12
N LEU A 251 11.50 2.42 1.33
CA LEU A 251 12.39 2.99 0.32
C LEU A 251 11.60 3.71 -0.77
N ASP A 252 10.51 3.11 -1.24
CA ASP A 252 9.67 3.68 -2.29
C ASP A 252 9.00 4.98 -1.83
N ILE A 253 8.56 5.03 -0.57
CA ILE A 253 7.99 6.24 0.04
C ILE A 253 9.05 7.35 0.17
N LEU A 254 10.23 7.02 0.70
CA LEU A 254 11.33 8.00 0.83
C LEU A 254 11.78 8.54 -0.53
N PHE A 255 11.83 7.67 -1.54
CA PHE A 255 12.23 8.05 -2.89
C PHE A 255 11.18 8.92 -3.58
N SER A 256 9.90 8.53 -3.53
CA SER A 256 8.79 9.26 -4.17
C SER A 256 8.47 10.60 -3.50
N SER A 257 8.69 10.71 -2.19
CA SER A 257 8.53 11.97 -1.44
C SER A 257 9.66 12.98 -1.68
N GLY A 258 10.77 12.56 -2.31
CA GLY A 258 11.94 13.40 -2.52
C GLY A 258 12.73 13.70 -1.23
N TYR A 259 12.61 12.86 -0.20
CA TYR A 259 13.28 13.05 1.08
C TYR A 259 14.80 13.19 0.93
N ILE A 260 15.38 14.16 1.63
CA ILE A 260 16.83 14.42 1.60
C ILE A 260 17.45 13.91 2.90
N LEU A 261 18.24 12.85 2.79
CA LEU A 261 18.97 12.29 3.93
C LEU A 261 19.98 13.28 4.53
N THR A 262 19.97 13.35 5.85
CA THR A 262 21.02 13.95 6.67
C THR A 262 22.33 13.17 6.55
N LYS A 263 23.46 13.80 6.93
CA LYS A 263 24.77 13.14 6.90
C LYS A 263 24.81 11.87 7.77
N SER A 264 24.17 11.92 8.94
CA SER A 264 24.12 10.77 9.86
C SER A 264 23.34 9.60 9.26
N GLU A 265 22.16 9.85 8.69
CA GLU A 265 21.34 8.80 8.06
C GLU A 265 22.06 8.15 6.88
N ARG A 266 22.79 8.93 6.06
CA ARG A 266 23.59 8.37 4.95
C ARG A 266 24.63 7.38 5.43
N GLU A 267 25.38 7.72 6.48
CA GLU A 267 26.38 6.80 7.04
C GLU A 267 25.74 5.53 7.60
N ARG A 268 24.56 5.64 8.20
CA ARG A 268 23.81 4.50 8.74
C ARG A 268 23.27 3.55 7.68
N LEU A 269 23.04 4.01 6.46
CA LEU A 269 22.57 3.18 5.33
C LEU A 269 23.70 2.51 4.56
N LYS A 270 24.97 2.92 4.74
CA LYS A 270 26.11 2.28 4.07
C LYS A 270 26.24 0.78 4.38
N PRO A 271 26.09 0.31 5.64
CA PRO A 271 26.08 -1.12 5.93
C PRO A 271 25.00 -1.88 5.16
N THR A 272 23.78 -1.34 5.07
CA THR A 272 22.67 -1.95 4.32
C THR A 272 22.97 -2.04 2.82
N ILE A 273 23.61 -1.02 2.25
CA ILE A 273 24.09 -1.06 0.85
C ILE A 273 25.10 -2.20 0.66
N THR A 274 26.11 -2.30 1.54
CA THR A 274 27.15 -3.34 1.49
C THR A 274 26.57 -4.74 1.67
N GLU A 275 25.59 -4.90 2.58
CA GLU A 275 24.85 -6.14 2.78
C GLU A 275 24.08 -6.53 1.52
N THR A 276 23.37 -5.58 0.89
CA THR A 276 22.62 -5.81 -0.34
C THR A 276 23.53 -6.22 -1.50
N PHE A 277 24.72 -5.63 -1.62
CA PHE A 277 25.74 -6.11 -2.57
C PHE A 277 26.17 -7.55 -2.27
N GLY A 278 26.30 -7.93 -0.99
CA GLY A 278 26.58 -9.31 -0.58
C GLY A 278 25.47 -10.27 -0.99
N THR A 279 24.21 -9.90 -0.77
CA THR A 279 23.03 -10.66 -1.24
C THR A 279 23.07 -10.86 -2.76
N LEU A 280 23.36 -9.81 -3.53
CA LEU A 280 23.48 -9.92 -4.99
C LEU A 280 24.66 -10.80 -5.39
N ALA A 281 25.81 -10.69 -4.72
CA ALA A 281 26.98 -11.52 -5.00
C ALA A 281 26.70 -13.01 -4.75
N TRP A 282 25.91 -13.33 -3.72
CA TRP A 282 25.43 -14.68 -3.43
C TRP A 282 24.44 -15.18 -4.49
N MET A 283 23.49 -14.35 -4.92
CA MET A 283 22.59 -14.72 -6.03
C MET A 283 23.35 -14.95 -7.34
N ILE A 284 24.37 -14.13 -7.62
CA ILE A 284 25.25 -14.30 -8.78
C ILE A 284 26.02 -15.63 -8.70
N SER A 285 26.45 -16.09 -7.52
CA SER A 285 27.13 -17.38 -7.39
C SER A 285 26.21 -18.55 -7.69
N MET A 286 24.94 -18.48 -7.27
CA MET A 286 23.93 -19.47 -7.64
C MET A 286 23.68 -19.48 -9.14
N LEU A 287 23.43 -18.32 -9.74
CA LEU A 287 23.20 -18.20 -11.18
C LEU A 287 24.41 -18.70 -11.98
N ALA A 288 25.63 -18.47 -11.50
CA ALA A 288 26.86 -19.01 -12.09
C ALA A 288 26.97 -20.54 -11.97
N ALA A 289 26.49 -21.13 -10.88
CA ALA A 289 26.43 -22.59 -10.71
C ALA A 289 25.37 -23.24 -11.62
N MET A 290 24.33 -22.49 -11.99
CA MET A 290 23.21 -22.96 -12.81
C MET A 290 23.36 -22.68 -14.32
N GLU A 291 24.43 -21.99 -14.71
CA GLU A 291 24.70 -21.57 -16.10
C GLU A 291 24.80 -22.76 -17.09
N ASP A 292 25.05 -23.98 -16.58
CA ASP A 292 25.12 -25.22 -17.36
C ASP A 292 23.73 -25.83 -17.70
N GLY A 293 22.63 -25.13 -17.38
CA GLY A 293 21.31 -25.34 -18.02
C GLY A 293 20.45 -26.49 -17.48
N LYS A 294 20.73 -27.04 -16.30
CA LYS A 294 20.03 -28.23 -15.80
C LYS A 294 18.62 -27.98 -15.22
N ASN A 295 18.27 -26.73 -14.87
CA ASN A 295 16.97 -26.39 -14.28
C ASN A 295 16.53 -24.97 -14.65
N GLU A 296 15.78 -24.84 -15.75
CA GLU A 296 15.30 -23.56 -16.29
C GLU A 296 14.36 -22.82 -15.34
N PHE A 297 13.45 -23.54 -14.67
CA PHE A 297 12.47 -22.95 -13.76
C PHE A 297 13.17 -22.22 -12.60
N LEU A 298 14.12 -22.88 -11.94
CA LEU A 298 14.81 -22.31 -10.80
C LEU A 298 15.75 -21.17 -11.23
N THR A 299 16.41 -21.31 -12.38
CA THR A 299 17.21 -20.22 -12.98
C THR A 299 16.35 -18.98 -13.22
N HIS A 300 15.12 -19.17 -13.72
CA HIS A 300 14.18 -18.08 -13.95
C HIS A 300 13.74 -17.40 -12.64
N GLN A 301 13.38 -18.16 -11.59
CA GLN A 301 12.99 -17.57 -10.31
C GLN A 301 14.15 -16.82 -9.63
N LEU A 302 15.37 -17.38 -9.64
CA LEU A 302 16.55 -16.70 -9.11
C LEU A 302 16.89 -15.43 -9.89
N SER A 303 16.71 -15.44 -11.22
CA SER A 303 16.92 -14.25 -12.04
C SER A 303 15.92 -13.13 -11.71
N ARG A 304 14.66 -13.48 -11.41
CA ARG A 304 13.65 -12.52 -10.96
C ARG A 304 14.00 -11.91 -9.61
N GLU A 305 14.46 -12.71 -8.66
CA GLU A 305 14.91 -12.23 -7.34
C GLU A 305 16.16 -11.35 -7.46
N TYR A 306 17.13 -11.74 -8.32
CA TYR A 306 18.30 -10.93 -8.62
C TYR A 306 17.92 -9.53 -9.16
N GLU A 307 17.03 -9.46 -10.16
CA GLU A 307 16.61 -8.17 -10.72
C GLU A 307 15.83 -7.32 -9.70
N ARG A 308 15.03 -7.94 -8.82
CA ARG A 308 14.34 -7.24 -7.73
C ARG A 308 15.32 -6.60 -6.74
N TRP A 309 16.31 -7.36 -6.26
CA TRP A 309 17.33 -6.85 -5.36
C TRP A 309 18.25 -5.82 -6.02
N LYS A 310 18.52 -5.99 -7.32
CA LYS A 310 19.28 -5.02 -8.12
C LYS A 310 18.53 -3.71 -8.27
N LEU A 311 17.21 -3.73 -8.42
CA LEU A 311 16.38 -2.53 -8.42
C LEU A 311 16.33 -1.86 -7.04
N TYR A 312 16.15 -2.65 -5.97
CA TYR A 312 16.20 -2.15 -4.59
C TYR A 312 17.54 -1.45 -4.29
N LEU A 313 18.67 -2.10 -4.62
CA LEU A 313 20.01 -1.52 -4.49
C LEU A 313 20.15 -0.20 -5.26
N LEU A 314 19.60 -0.15 -6.48
CA LEU A 314 19.69 1.06 -7.30
C LEU A 314 18.95 2.22 -6.64
N ARG A 315 17.74 1.97 -6.12
CA ARG A 315 16.90 2.97 -5.44
C ARG A 315 17.59 3.50 -4.17
N ILE A 316 18.15 2.62 -3.32
CA ILE A 316 18.84 3.05 -2.10
C ILE A 316 20.14 3.81 -2.41
N LEU A 317 20.87 3.43 -3.47
CA LEU A 317 22.05 4.16 -3.93
C LEU A 317 21.70 5.56 -4.41
N HIS A 318 20.59 5.73 -5.14
CA HIS A 318 20.12 7.06 -5.52
C HIS A 318 19.67 7.89 -4.32
N LEU A 319 19.02 7.28 -3.32
CA LEU A 319 18.64 7.97 -2.08
C LEU A 319 19.86 8.51 -1.32
N VAL A 320 20.94 7.72 -1.22
CA VAL A 320 22.17 8.08 -0.47
C VAL A 320 23.10 9.01 -1.25
N TYR A 321 23.29 8.74 -2.55
CA TYR A 321 24.32 9.37 -3.38
C TYR A 321 23.79 10.30 -4.47
N LYS A 322 22.47 10.48 -4.58
CA LYS A 322 21.83 11.37 -5.58
C LYS A 322 22.30 11.11 -7.02
N GLY A 323 22.47 9.84 -7.37
CA GLY A 323 22.87 9.40 -8.72
C GLY A 323 24.38 9.40 -9.00
N LYS A 324 25.22 9.91 -8.09
CA LYS A 324 26.69 9.95 -8.26
C LYS A 324 27.39 9.39 -7.04
N VAL A 325 28.00 8.21 -7.20
CA VAL A 325 28.78 7.59 -6.13
C VAL A 325 30.25 8.01 -6.29
N GLU A 326 30.78 8.69 -5.27
CA GLU A 326 32.16 9.16 -5.24
C GLU A 326 33.07 8.15 -4.51
N GLU A 327 34.28 7.94 -5.05
CA GLU A 327 35.36 7.24 -4.38
C GLU A 327 35.92 8.11 -3.24
N ASP A 328 35.47 7.86 -2.02
CA ASP A 328 36.28 8.14 -0.84
C ASP A 328 37.20 6.93 -0.63
N GLY A 329 38.49 7.14 -0.38
CA GLY A 329 39.59 6.15 -0.51
C GLY A 329 39.51 4.81 0.25
N ASN A 330 38.37 4.45 0.83
CA ASN A 330 38.04 3.14 1.40
C ASN A 330 36.60 2.66 1.09
N ASN A 331 35.89 3.33 0.17
CA ASN A 331 34.50 3.01 -0.17
C ASN A 331 34.47 2.07 -1.39
N PRO A 332 34.12 0.77 -1.26
CA PRO A 332 34.05 -0.15 -2.38
C PRO A 332 32.79 0.08 -3.26
N ILE A 333 31.85 0.92 -2.81
CA ILE A 333 30.54 1.10 -3.45
C ILE A 333 30.64 1.56 -4.92
N PRO A 334 31.50 2.53 -5.32
CA PRO A 334 31.60 2.94 -6.74
C PRO A 334 32.03 1.79 -7.65
N GLU A 335 33.06 1.02 -7.24
CA GLU A 335 33.56 -0.11 -8.00
C GLU A 335 32.53 -1.24 -8.08
N LEU A 336 31.91 -1.62 -6.96
CA LEU A 336 30.82 -2.59 -6.92
C LEU A 336 29.63 -2.16 -7.78
N SER A 337 29.25 -0.88 -7.73
CA SER A 337 28.19 -0.33 -8.57
C SER A 337 28.54 -0.45 -10.07
N SER A 338 29.79 -0.19 -10.44
CA SER A 338 30.27 -0.37 -11.81
C SER A 338 30.20 -1.82 -12.28
N LEU A 339 30.44 -2.79 -11.39
CA LEU A 339 30.37 -4.21 -11.73
C LEU A 339 28.94 -4.67 -11.96
N ILE A 340 28.00 -4.21 -11.13
CA ILE A 340 26.60 -4.59 -11.17
C ILE A 340 25.83 -3.85 -12.28
N TYR A 341 26.08 -2.56 -12.47
CA TYR A 341 25.30 -1.71 -13.39
C TYR A 341 26.06 -1.30 -14.67
N GLY A 342 27.37 -1.49 -14.73
CA GLY A 342 28.17 -1.10 -15.90
C GLY A 342 28.04 -2.04 -17.09
N ASN A 343 27.54 -3.25 -16.90
CA ASN A 343 27.33 -4.22 -17.98
C ASN A 343 25.85 -4.24 -18.38
N THR A 344 25.51 -3.69 -19.55
CA THR A 344 24.13 -3.59 -20.06
C THR A 344 23.76 -4.68 -21.06
N ASP A 345 24.69 -5.61 -21.35
CA ASP A 345 24.47 -6.69 -22.30
C ASP A 345 23.47 -7.74 -21.78
N ARG A 346 22.60 -8.21 -22.68
CA ARG A 346 21.52 -9.18 -22.39
C ARG A 346 22.02 -10.57 -22.01
N ASN A 347 23.28 -10.90 -22.28
CA ASN A 347 23.92 -12.17 -21.93
C ASN A 347 24.94 -11.95 -20.82
N THR A 348 24.47 -11.68 -19.60
CA THR A 348 25.33 -11.60 -18.42
C THR A 348 26.03 -12.93 -18.20
N GLU A 349 27.36 -12.96 -18.38
CA GLU A 349 28.16 -14.12 -18.02
C GLU A 349 28.41 -14.13 -16.51
N TRP A 350 27.62 -14.92 -15.79
CA TRP A 350 27.58 -14.94 -14.32
C TRP A 350 28.91 -15.39 -13.73
N LYS A 351 29.58 -16.38 -14.33
CA LYS A 351 30.92 -16.85 -13.91
C LYS A 351 31.98 -15.74 -14.01
N LYS A 352 31.95 -14.90 -15.05
CA LYS A 352 32.88 -13.76 -15.19
C LYS A 352 32.60 -12.69 -14.15
N LEU A 353 31.31 -12.36 -13.91
CA LEU A 353 30.91 -11.38 -12.92
C LEU A 353 31.29 -11.83 -11.50
N LEU A 354 31.05 -13.10 -11.15
CA LEU A 354 31.46 -13.69 -9.88
C LEU A 354 32.98 -13.59 -9.66
N LYS A 355 33.78 -13.91 -10.68
CA LYS A 355 35.25 -13.81 -10.59
C LYS A 355 35.69 -12.39 -10.25
N LYS A 356 35.03 -11.37 -10.80
CA LYS A 356 35.28 -9.99 -10.45
C LYS A 356 34.87 -9.71 -9.01
N LEU A 357 33.73 -10.19 -8.53
CA LEU A 357 33.22 -9.90 -7.17
C LEU A 357 34.01 -10.56 -6.01
N ARG A 358 34.74 -11.65 -6.26
CA ARG A 358 35.48 -12.43 -5.25
C ARG A 358 36.41 -11.64 -4.30
N PRO A 359 37.14 -10.59 -4.73
CA PRO A 359 37.98 -9.80 -3.84
C PRO A 359 37.20 -9.08 -2.74
N TRP A 360 35.92 -8.77 -2.98
CA TRP A 360 35.04 -8.10 -2.01
C TRP A 360 34.17 -9.07 -1.22
N TYR A 361 33.71 -10.14 -1.88
CA TYR A 361 32.85 -11.15 -1.29
C TYR A 361 33.45 -12.53 -1.55
N PRO A 362 34.05 -13.20 -0.55
CA PRO A 362 34.68 -14.51 -0.70
C PRO A 362 33.61 -15.60 -0.83
N ILE A 363 32.93 -15.62 -1.97
CA ILE A 363 31.83 -16.53 -2.27
C ILE A 363 32.33 -17.64 -3.19
N GLU A 364 32.10 -18.88 -2.76
CA GLU A 364 32.41 -20.07 -3.53
C GLU A 364 31.27 -20.44 -4.49
N LEU A 365 31.58 -21.23 -5.50
CA LEU A 365 30.57 -21.73 -6.43
C LEU A 365 29.87 -22.92 -5.74
N PRO A 366 28.57 -22.84 -5.42
CA PRO A 366 27.89 -23.90 -4.68
C PRO A 366 27.79 -25.18 -5.52
N SER A 367 27.88 -26.33 -4.87
CA SER A 367 27.57 -27.62 -5.52
C SER A 367 26.05 -27.74 -5.76
N PRO A 368 25.59 -28.57 -6.72
CA PRO A 368 24.15 -28.71 -6.99
C PRO A 368 23.32 -29.17 -5.78
N ALA A 369 23.90 -30.00 -4.90
CA ALA A 369 23.25 -30.46 -3.68
C ALA A 369 23.13 -29.32 -2.65
N MET A 370 24.22 -28.56 -2.45
CA MET A 370 24.21 -27.39 -1.56
C MET A 370 23.28 -26.29 -2.07
N LEU A 371 23.21 -26.06 -3.39
CA LEU A 371 22.32 -25.05 -3.96
C LEU A 371 20.85 -25.31 -3.62
N SER A 372 20.42 -26.57 -3.66
CA SER A 372 19.05 -26.94 -3.28
C SER A 372 18.79 -26.72 -1.78
N GLU A 373 19.76 -27.08 -0.94
CA GLU A 373 19.70 -26.88 0.52
C GLU A 373 19.69 -25.39 0.91
N ASP A 374 20.56 -24.60 0.29
CA ASP A 374 20.67 -23.15 0.50
C ASP A 374 19.39 -22.41 0.12
N ILE A 375 18.72 -22.84 -0.96
CA ILE A 375 17.47 -22.23 -1.41
C ILE A 375 16.32 -22.59 -0.48
N ILE A 376 16.22 -23.86 -0.06
CA ILE A 376 15.15 -24.33 0.84
C ILE A 376 15.27 -23.69 2.23
N ASN A 377 16.49 -23.54 2.73
CA ASN A 377 16.75 -22.99 4.06
C ASN A 377 16.94 -21.47 4.07
N CYS A 378 16.77 -20.79 2.93
CA CYS A 378 16.94 -19.35 2.83
C CYS A 378 15.83 -18.62 3.60
N ASP A 379 16.16 -17.45 4.16
CA ASP A 379 15.16 -16.53 4.68
C ASP A 379 14.22 -16.10 3.54
N TYR A 380 12.91 -16.23 3.75
CA TYR A 380 11.87 -15.82 2.80
C TYR A 380 11.88 -14.30 2.51
N ASN A 381 12.55 -13.52 3.36
CA ASN A 381 12.83 -12.10 3.12
C ASN A 381 13.97 -11.90 2.12
N VAL A 382 14.80 -12.90 1.84
CA VAL A 382 15.90 -12.86 0.84
C VAL A 382 15.46 -13.51 -0.48
N LEU A 383 14.86 -14.70 -0.42
CA LEU A 383 14.30 -15.42 -1.56
C LEU A 383 12.80 -15.66 -1.35
N GLY A 384 11.94 -15.12 -2.21
CA GLY A 384 10.49 -15.35 -2.15
C GLY A 384 10.00 -16.49 -3.05
N VAL A 385 10.87 -17.47 -3.33
CA VAL A 385 10.65 -18.55 -4.31
C VAL A 385 9.53 -19.49 -3.88
#